data_AF-A0A938J7G4-F1
#
_entry.id   AF-A0A938J7G4-F1
#
_cell.length_a   1.000
_cell.length_b   1.000
_cell.length_c   1.000
_cell.angle_alpha   90.00
_cell.angle_beta   90.00
_cell.angle_gamma   90.00
#
_symmetry.space_group_name_H-M   'P 1'
#
loop_
_entity.id
_entity.type
_entity.pdbx_description
1 polymer ?
#
loop_
_entity_poly.entity_id
_entity_poly.type
_entity_poly.pdbx_seq_one_letter_code
_entity_poly.pdbx_strand_id
1 'polypeptide(L)' 'MNIQRCPYDATPIEAMGYSGGSFLLTCSACGAEWEAHNTLVRRVTPPDWDAVRASREGAVTSTTPPPPS' A
#
# COMPACT_ATOMS: atom_id res chain seq x y z
N MET A 1 11.13 -9.90 -6.02
CA MET A 1 10.81 -8.59 -5.41
C MET A 1 9.33 -8.64 -5.11
N ASN A 2 8.95 -8.81 -3.84
CA ASN A 2 7.56 -9.02 -3.44
C ASN A 2 7.11 -7.81 -2.64
N ILE A 3 6.25 -6.98 -3.23
CA ILE A 3 5.72 -5.79 -2.57
C ILE A 3 4.51 -6.21 -1.73
N GLN A 4 4.71 -6.28 -0.41
CA GLN A 4 3.65 -6.66 0.54
C GLN A 4 2.99 -5.45 1.19
N ARG A 5 3.63 -4.28 1.09
CA ARG A 5 3.20 -3.00 1.67
C ARG A 5 3.35 -1.87 0.68
N CYS A 6 2.42 -0.93 0.72
CA CYS A 6 2.43 0.24 -0.12
C CYS A 6 3.72 1.05 0.15
N PRO A 7 4.50 1.39 -0.88
CA PRO A 7 5.73 2.17 -0.71
C PRO A 7 5.46 3.62 -0.28
N TYR A 8 4.21 4.11 -0.38
CA TYR A 8 3.84 5.49 -0.06
C TYR A 8 3.35 5.65 1.38
N ASP A 9 2.38 4.83 1.79
CA ASP A 9 1.67 4.93 3.07
C ASP A 9 1.88 3.71 4.00
N ALA A 10 2.64 2.70 3.56
CA ALA A 10 2.94 1.46 4.29
C ALA A 10 1.76 0.53 4.60
N THR A 11 0.55 0.81 4.08
CA THR A 11 -0.63 -0.07 4.19
C THR A 11 -0.36 -1.41 3.49
N PRO A 12 -0.85 -2.54 4.03
CA PRO A 12 -0.79 -3.84 3.35
C PRO A 12 -1.41 -3.75 1.95
N ILE A 13 -0.73 -4.36 0.96
CA ILE A 13 -1.25 -4.42 -0.40
C ILE A 13 -2.06 -5.70 -0.57
N GLU A 14 -3.21 -5.59 -1.20
CA GLU A 14 -4.01 -6.73 -1.62
C GLU A 14 -3.53 -7.23 -2.98
N ALA A 15 -3.28 -8.54 -3.09
CA ALA A 15 -2.82 -9.17 -4.32
C ALA A 15 -3.95 -10.03 -4.92
N MET A 16 -4.39 -9.68 -6.13
CA MET A 16 -5.33 -10.47 -6.92
C MET A 16 -4.61 -11.13 -8.09
N GLY A 17 -4.65 -12.47 -8.14
CA GLY A 17 -4.05 -13.23 -9.24
C GLY A 17 -4.94 -13.24 -10.48
N TYR A 18 -4.34 -13.04 -11.65
CA TYR A 18 -4.99 -13.22 -12.95
C TYR A 18 -4.55 -14.51 -13.63
N SER A 19 -5.45 -15.07 -14.45
CA SER A 19 -5.15 -16.16 -15.37
C SER A 19 -4.05 -15.72 -16.35
N GLY A 20 -2.83 -16.23 -16.18
CA GLY A 20 -1.66 -15.79 -16.94
C GLY A 20 -0.38 -15.61 -16.12
N GLY A 21 -0.43 -15.82 -14.80
CA GLY A 21 0.76 -15.76 -13.93
C GLY A 21 1.15 -14.34 -13.51
N SER A 22 0.20 -13.41 -13.64
CA SER A 22 0.33 -12.03 -13.19
C SER A 22 -0.53 -11.75 -11.98
N PHE A 23 -0.11 -10.77 -11.20
CA PHE A 23 -0.81 -10.31 -10.01
C PHE A 23 -1.07 -8.83 -10.14
N LEU A 24 -2.32 -8.40 -9.95
CA LEU A 24 -2.62 -7.02 -9.63
C LEU A 24 -2.44 -6.82 -8.14
N LEU A 25 -1.72 -5.78 -7.81
CA LEU A 25 -1.38 -5.37 -6.46
C LEU A 25 -2.07 -4.02 -6.26
N THR A 26 -3.01 -3.94 -5.32
CA THR A 26 -3.82 -2.74 -5.10
C THR A 26 -3.68 -2.27 -3.66
N CYS A 27 -3.38 -1.00 -3.47
CA CYS A 27 -3.41 -0.37 -2.16
C CYS A 27 -4.81 0.20 -1.88
N SER A 28 -5.51 -0.36 -0.91
CA SER A 28 -6.87 0.07 -0.54
C SER A 28 -6.90 1.44 0.17
N ALA A 29 -5.74 1.96 0.60
CA ALA A 29 -5.63 3.27 1.26
C ALA A 29 -5.44 4.42 0.27
N CYS A 30 -4.48 4.31 -0.66
CA CYS A 30 -4.19 5.39 -1.63
C CYS A 30 -4.66 5.10 -3.06
N GLY A 31 -5.24 3.93 -3.32
CA GLY A 31 -5.71 3.54 -4.65
C GLY A 31 -4.59 3.26 -5.65
N ALA A 32 -3.32 3.22 -5.23
CA ALA A 32 -2.22 2.88 -6.13
C ALA A 32 -2.30 1.41 -6.57
N GLU A 33 -1.96 1.18 -7.84
CA GLU A 33 -1.99 -0.15 -8.44
C GLU A 33 -0.67 -0.48 -9.13
N TRP A 34 -0.25 -1.73 -8.97
CA TRP A 34 0.91 -2.30 -9.63
C TRP A 34 0.56 -3.64 -10.24
N GLU A 35 1.13 -3.94 -11.39
CA GLU A 35 1.06 -5.26 -11.98
C GLU A 35 2.41 -5.95 -11.80
N ALA A 36 2.38 -7.12 -11.17
CA ALA A 36 3.54 -7.96 -10.97
C ALA A 36 3.49 -9.17 -11.91
N HIS A 37 4.54 -9.34 -12.71
CA HIS A 37 4.78 -10.51 -13.53
C HIS A 37 6.15 -11.08 -13.17
N ASN A 38 6.15 -12.19 -12.43
CA ASN A 38 7.37 -12.85 -11.97
C ASN A 38 8.30 -11.90 -11.19
N THR A 39 9.44 -11.46 -11.75
CA THR A 39 10.37 -10.50 -11.12
C THR A 39 10.13 -9.04 -11.51
N LEU A 40 9.25 -8.80 -12.48
CA LEU A 40 8.93 -7.47 -12.98
C LEU A 40 7.73 -6.90 -12.23
N VAL A 41 7.86 -5.67 -11.73
CA VAL A 41 6.76 -4.91 -11.14
C VAL A 41 6.63 -3.60 -11.89
N ARG A 42 5.46 -3.37 -12.50
CA ARG A 42 5.16 -2.11 -13.16
C ARG A 42 4.05 -1.37 -12.42
N ARG A 43 4.16 -0.05 -12.35
CA ARG A 43 3.09 0.80 -11.84
C ARG A 43 2.02 0.94 -12.92
N VAL A 44 0.77 0.68 -12.55
CA VAL A 44 -0.39 0.84 -13.44
C VAL A 44 -1.08 2.16 -13.14
N THR A 45 -1.39 2.38 -11.86
CA THR A 45 -2.12 3.56 -11.39
C THR A 45 -1.30 4.30 -10.33
N PRO A 46 -1.10 5.63 -10.45
CA PRO A 46 -0.43 6.41 -9.41
C PRO A 46 -1.29 6.49 -8.13
N PRO A 47 -0.68 6.71 -6.94
CA PRO A 47 -1.43 6.93 -5.72
C PRO A 47 -2.19 8.26 -5.75
N ASP A 48 -3.28 8.33 -4.99
CA ASP A 48 -3.85 9.58 -4.52
C ASP A 48 -2.98 10.14 -3.38
N TRP A 49 -2.32 11.27 -3.63
CA TRP A 49 -1.36 11.85 -2.68
C TRP A 49 -2.01 12.46 -1.44
N ASP A 50 -3.28 12.85 -1.52
CA ASP A 50 -4.02 13.36 -0.36
C ASP A 50 -4.34 12.22 0.60
N ALA A 51 -4.82 11.08 0.07
CA ALA A 51 -5.04 9.86 0.82
C ALA A 51 -3.76 9.26 1.42
N VAL A 52 -2.63 9.33 0.71
CA VAL A 52 -1.31 8.96 1.26
C VAL A 52 -0.98 9.80 2.49
N ARG A 53 -1.20 11.12 2.42
CA ARG A 53 -0.92 12.04 3.53
C ARG A 53 -1.83 11.72 4.72
N ALA A 54 -3.13 11.60 4.49
CA ALA A 54 -4.11 11.26 5.53
C ALA A 54 -3.79 9.92 6.22
N SER A 55 -3.37 8.90 5.46
CA SER A 55 -3.01 7.58 6.00
C SER A 55 -1.78 7.64 6.91
N ARG A 56 -0.79 8.47 6.55
CA ARG A 56 0.41 8.70 7.38
C ARG A 56 0.11 9.47 8.65
N GLU A 57 -0.77 10.46 8.57
CA GLU A 57 -1.18 11.27 9.73
C GLU A 57 -2.06 10.46 10.70
N GLY A 58 -2.95 9.60 10.19
CA GLY A 58 -3.74 8.69 11.00
C GLY A 58 -2.92 7.64 11.77
N ALA A 59 -1.74 7.27 11.26
CA ALA A 59 -0.82 6.37 11.97
C ALA A 59 -0.13 7.07 13.17
N VAL A 60 0.00 8.40 13.16
CA VAL A 60 0.72 9.14 14.22
C VAL A 60 -0.11 9.33 15.49
N THR A 61 -1.43 9.23 15.40
CA THR A 61 -2.35 9.47 16.53
C THR A 61 -2.65 8.24 17.39
N SER A 62 -2.13 7.06 17.02
CA SER A 62 -2.31 5.81 17.80
C SER A 62 -1.24 5.55 18.87
N THR A 63 -0.41 6.55 19.22
CA THR A 63 0.44 6.46 20.42
C THR A 63 -0.33 7.03 21.61
N THR A 64 -1.05 6.15 22.31
CA THR A 64 -1.50 6.40 23.69
C THR A 64 -0.30 6.91 24.50
N PRO A 65 -0.37 8.10 25.15
CA PRO A 65 0.68 8.50 26.08
C PRO A 65 0.69 7.51 27.26
N PRO A 66 1.85 7.10 27.79
CA PRO A 66 1.90 6.26 28.98
C PRO A 66 1.22 6.99 30.15
N PRO A 67 0.55 6.27 31.06
CA PRO A 67 -0.12 6.89 32.21
C PRO A 67 0.92 7.62 33.09
N PRO A 68 0.60 8.81 33.64
CA PRO A 68 1.48 9.47 34.60
C PRO A 68 1.60 8.62 35.87
N SER A 69 2.83 8.48 36.37
CA SER A 69 3.14 7.91 37.70
C SER A 69 3.03 8.97 38.79
#